data_AF-A0A2U8URN7-F1
#
_entry.id   AF-A0A2U8URN7-F1
#
_cell.length_a   1.000
_cell.length_b   1.000
_cell.length_c   1.000
_cell.angle_alpha   90.00
_cell.angle_beta   90.00
_cell.angle_gamma   90.00
#
_symmetry.space_group_name_H-M   'P 1'
#
loop_
_entity.id
_entity.type
_entity.pdbx_description
1 polymer ?
#
loop_
_entity_poly.entity_id
_entity_poly.type
_entity_poly.pdbx_seq_one_letter_code
_entity_poly.pdbx_strand_id
1 'polypeptide(L)'
;LKWQNGGKALVDGIEASMSFPLVKERLNWNTNATWMITSEQKDTGNPLSVIPKYTINNSLNWTITQAFSASFNWTLYGRQKPRTHAETRSEDTGGLSGKELGAYSLVG
;
A
#
# COMPACT_ATOMS: atom_id res chain seq x y z
N LEU A 1 -29.09 16.60 1.72
CA LEU A 1 -27.85 16.40 0.94
C LEU A 1 -28.17 15.48 -0.24
N LYS A 2 -27.58 15.72 -1.40
CA LYS A 2 -27.74 14.87 -2.59
C LYS A 2 -26.35 14.43 -3.05
N TRP A 3 -26.23 13.21 -3.56
CA TRP A 3 -25.00 12.74 -4.20
C TRP A 3 -24.70 13.58 -5.44
N GLN A 4 -23.42 13.87 -5.67
CA GLN A 4 -22.92 14.63 -6.81
C GLN A 4 -21.71 13.90 -7.41
N ASN A 5 -21.41 14.18 -8.68
CA ASN A 5 -20.21 13.66 -9.32
C ASN A 5 -18.96 14.32 -8.72
N GLY A 6 -18.01 13.53 -8.23
CA GLY A 6 -16.79 13.98 -7.54
C GLY A 6 -15.69 14.55 -8.46
N GLY A 7 -16.05 15.17 -9.58
CA GLY A 7 -15.08 15.87 -10.44
C GLY A 7 -14.00 14.97 -11.06
N LYS A 8 -12.83 15.56 -11.35
CA LYS A 8 -11.70 14.87 -12.00
C LYS A 8 -10.71 14.34 -10.98
N ALA A 9 -10.19 13.15 -11.25
CA ALA A 9 -9.23 12.45 -10.40
C ALA A 9 -8.00 12.01 -11.21
N LEU A 10 -6.86 11.83 -10.54
CA LEU A 10 -5.67 11.21 -11.12
C LEU A 10 -5.09 10.17 -10.16
N VAL A 11 -4.88 8.96 -10.67
CA VAL A 11 -4.12 7.90 -10.01
C VAL A 11 -3.03 7.46 -10.97
N ASP A 12 -1.80 7.39 -10.47
CA ASP A 12 -0.63 6.96 -11.22
C ASP A 12 0.33 6.22 -10.29
N GLY A 13 1.00 5.20 -10.83
CA GLY A 13 1.87 4.33 -10.06
C GLY A 13 2.65 3.35 -10.92
N ILE A 14 3.64 2.72 -10.27
CA ILE A 14 4.50 1.70 -10.87
C ILE A 14 4.30 0.40 -10.10
N GLU A 15 4.17 -0.70 -10.83
CA GLU A 15 4.14 -2.05 -10.28
C GLU A 15 5.34 -2.86 -10.76
N ALA A 16 5.90 -3.65 -9.86
CA ALA A 16 7.02 -4.54 -10.14
C ALA A 16 6.81 -5.89 -9.45
N SER A 17 7.29 -6.95 -10.10
CA SER A 17 7.26 -8.30 -9.56
C SER A 17 8.58 -9.02 -9.86
N MET A 18 9.02 -9.83 -8.90
CA MET A 18 10.22 -10.64 -8.99
C MET A 18 9.97 -12.00 -8.35
N SER A 19 10.39 -13.06 -9.03
CA SER A 19 10.49 -14.41 -8.45
C SER A 19 11.88 -14.94 -8.75
N PHE A 20 12.61 -15.33 -7.71
CA PHE A 20 13.99 -15.76 -7.83
C PHE A 20 14.27 -17.03 -7.02
N PRO A 21 14.68 -18.14 -7.66
CA PRO A 21 15.10 -19.35 -6.97
C PRO A 21 16.52 -19.18 -6.42
N LEU A 22 16.65 -18.77 -5.16
CA LEU A 22 17.94 -18.63 -4.46
C LEU A 22 18.71 -19.95 -4.40
N VAL A 23 18.00 -21.06 -4.15
CA VAL A 23 18.53 -22.43 -4.27
C VAL A 23 17.51 -23.22 -5.05
N LYS A 24 17.94 -23.77 -6.20
CA LYS A 24 17.07 -24.54 -7.09
C LYS A 24 16.28 -25.59 -6.30
N GLU A 25 14.96 -25.59 -6.48
CA GLU A 25 14.00 -26.52 -5.85
C GLU A 25 13.89 -26.48 -4.31
N ARG A 26 14.72 -25.68 -3.61
CA ARG A 26 14.72 -25.64 -2.14
C ARG A 26 14.38 -24.29 -1.55
N LEU A 27 14.84 -23.20 -2.14
CA LEU A 27 14.68 -21.86 -1.59
C LEU A 27 14.25 -20.89 -2.67
N ASN A 28 13.07 -20.32 -2.52
CA ASN A 28 12.50 -19.38 -3.47
C ASN A 28 12.14 -18.07 -2.76
N TRP A 29 12.54 -16.95 -3.36
CA TRP A 29 12.19 -15.60 -2.92
C TRP A 29 11.28 -14.94 -3.95
N ASN A 30 10.12 -14.47 -3.52
CA ASN A 30 9.22 -13.65 -4.31
C ASN A 30 9.09 -12.25 -3.72
N THR A 31 9.02 -11.25 -4.59
CA THR A 31 8.73 -9.86 -4.22
C THR A 31 7.68 -9.29 -5.16
N ASN A 32 6.69 -8.59 -4.61
CA ASN A 32 5.80 -7.72 -5.36
C ASN A 32 5.86 -6.32 -4.74
N ALA A 33 6.00 -5.29 -5.58
CA ALA A 33 6.10 -3.92 -5.15
C ALA A 33 5.16 -3.04 -5.96
N THR A 34 4.47 -2.14 -5.27
CA THR A 34 3.67 -1.07 -5.87
C THR A 34 4.16 0.26 -5.29
N TRP A 35 4.42 1.24 -6.15
CA TRP A 35 4.75 2.61 -5.77
C TRP A 35 3.74 3.56 -6.37
N MET A 36 3.02 4.30 -5.53
CA MET A 36 2.04 5.29 -5.96
C MET A 36 2.75 6.60 -6.28
N ILE A 37 2.74 7.05 -7.53
CA ILE A 37 3.29 8.36 -7.92
C ILE A 37 2.30 9.45 -7.53
N THR A 38 1.05 9.32 -7.96
CA THR A 38 -0.02 10.30 -7.75
C THR A 38 -1.31 9.60 -7.35
N SER A 39 -2.08 10.20 -6.44
CA SER A 39 -3.43 9.77 -6.09
C SER A 39 -4.15 10.98 -5.52
N GLU A 40 -4.87 11.72 -6.36
CA GLU A 40 -5.46 13.00 -5.97
C GLU A 40 -6.76 13.33 -6.72
N GLN A 41 -7.68 14.01 -6.03
CA GLN A 41 -8.73 14.79 -6.67
C GLN A 41 -8.12 16.08 -7.20
N LYS A 42 -8.34 16.40 -8.46
CA LYS A 42 -7.70 17.56 -9.11
C LYS A 42 -8.21 18.90 -8.58
N ASP A 43 -9.45 18.93 -8.09
CA ASP A 43 -10.10 20.16 -7.65
C ASP A 43 -9.68 20.54 -6.22
N THR A 44 -9.43 19.56 -5.35
CA THR A 44 -9.10 19.79 -3.93
C THR A 44 -7.68 19.39 -3.53
N GLY A 45 -6.96 18.63 -4.36
CA GLY A 45 -5.66 18.05 -4.02
C GLY A 45 -5.71 16.95 -2.96
N ASN A 46 -6.91 16.58 -2.49
CA ASN A 46 -7.09 15.51 -1.53
C ASN A 46 -6.70 14.16 -2.11
N PRO A 47 -6.12 13.25 -1.30
CA PRO A 47 -5.94 11.87 -1.72
C PRO A 47 -7.29 11.21 -2.00
N LEU A 48 -7.40 10.51 -3.13
CA LEU A 48 -8.61 9.79 -3.52
C LEU A 48 -8.96 8.69 -2.50
N SER A 49 -7.92 8.02 -2.01
CA SER A 49 -7.98 7.08 -0.91
C SER A 49 -6.73 7.24 -0.05
N VAL A 50 -6.86 7.06 1.26
CA VAL A 50 -5.72 7.06 2.18
C VAL A 50 -5.06 5.68 2.07
N ILE A 51 -3.98 5.62 1.29
CA ILE A 51 -3.21 4.40 1.01
C ILE A 51 -1.71 4.66 1.25
N PRO A 52 -0.91 3.60 1.50
CA PRO A 52 0.54 3.70 1.57
C PRO A 52 1.15 4.28 0.29
N LYS A 53 2.17 5.13 0.43
CA LYS A 53 2.94 5.63 -0.72
C LYS A 53 3.56 4.50 -1.55
N TYR A 54 3.95 3.42 -0.88
CA TYR A 54 4.39 2.19 -1.51
C TYR A 54 4.01 1.00 -0.63
N THR A 55 3.87 -0.16 -1.26
CA THR A 55 3.68 -1.45 -0.59
C THR A 55 4.65 -2.43 -1.21
N ILE A 56 5.47 -3.09 -0.39
CA ILE A 56 6.41 -4.12 -0.84
C ILE A 56 6.12 -5.39 -0.06
N ASN A 57 5.73 -6.45 -0.75
CA ASN A 57 5.47 -7.76 -0.20
C ASN A 57 6.62 -8.70 -0.57
N ASN A 58 7.26 -9.31 0.41
CA ASN A 58 8.30 -10.31 0.23
C ASN A 58 7.81 -11.64 0.82
N SER A 59 8.11 -12.74 0.12
CA SER A 59 7.95 -14.09 0.66
C SER A 59 9.17 -14.94 0.37
N LEU A 60 9.65 -15.65 1.38
CA LEU A 60 10.72 -16.62 1.31
C LEU A 60 10.14 -17.98 1.68
N ASN A 61 10.19 -18.93 0.74
CA ASN A 61 9.71 -20.29 0.94
C ASN A 61 10.90 -21.24 0.91
N TRP A 62 11.09 -21.99 2.00
CA TRP A 62 12.23 -22.88 2.18
C TRP A 62 11.79 -24.31 2.48
N THR A 63 12.10 -25.22 1.57
CA THR A 63 12.08 -26.67 1.80
C THR A 63 13.40 -27.08 2.43
N ILE A 64 13.39 -27.33 3.74
CA ILE A 64 14.60 -27.68 4.51
C ILE A 64 14.91 -29.16 4.33
N THR A 65 13.88 -30.01 4.46
CA THR A 65 13.91 -31.44 4.12
C THR A 65 12.61 -31.82 3.41
N GLN A 66 12.47 -33.07 2.96
CA GLN A 66 11.21 -33.55 2.38
C GLN A 66 10.01 -33.49 3.35
N ALA A 67 10.26 -33.49 4.66
CA ALA A 67 9.22 -33.48 5.69
C ALA A 67 9.13 -32.15 6.46
N PHE A 68 10.01 -31.19 6.19
CA PHE A 68 10.08 -29.94 6.95
C PHE A 68 10.30 -28.74 6.02
N SER A 69 9.43 -27.75 6.16
CA SER A 69 9.49 -26.49 5.42
C SER A 69 9.24 -25.31 6.34
N ALA A 70 9.75 -24.15 5.95
CA ALA A 70 9.54 -22.88 6.61
C ALA A 70 9.13 -21.84 5.57
N SER A 71 8.27 -20.91 5.97
CA SER A 71 7.94 -19.72 5.20
C SER A 71 8.20 -18.48 6.05
N PHE A 72 8.65 -17.42 5.38
CA PHE A 72 8.83 -16.11 5.98
C PHE A 72 8.23 -15.07 5.07
N ASN A 73 7.39 -14.21 5.62
CA ASN A 73 6.69 -13.15 4.91
C ASN A 73 7.04 -11.81 5.54
N TRP A 74 7.33 -10.83 4.69
CA TRP A 74 7.63 -9.47 5.13
C TRP A 74 6.97 -8.45 4.22
N THR A 75 6.03 -7.69 4.78
CA THR A 75 5.36 -6.60 4.08
C THR A 75 5.81 -5.26 4.64
N LEU A 76 6.24 -4.36 3.77
CA LEU A 76 6.59 -2.98 4.10
C LEU A 76 5.57 -2.02 3.52
N TYR A 77 5.01 -1.17 4.36
CA TYR A 77 4.09 -0.11 4.00
C TYR A 77 4.75 1.25 4.18
N GLY A 78 4.73 2.05 3.11
CA GLY A 78 5.14 3.44 3.15
C GLY A 78 4.18 4.32 3.96
N ARG A 79 4.61 5.56 4.19
CA ARG A 79 3.82 6.59 4.87
C ARG A 79 2.44 6.78 4.22
N GLN A 80 1.41 6.96 5.05
CA GLN A 80 0.04 7.27 4.63
C GLN A 80 -0.30 8.71 5.03
N LYS A 81 -0.64 9.52 4.03
CA LYS A 81 -1.03 10.92 4.25
C LYS A 81 -2.56 11.03 4.37
N PRO A 82 -3.08 11.71 5.40
CA PRO A 82 -4.51 11.92 5.55
C PRO A 82 -5.01 12.96 4.54
N ARG A 83 -6.34 13.12 4.47
CA ARG A 83 -6.98 14.20 3.71
C ARG A 83 -6.73 15.55 4.39
N THR A 84 -6.67 16.61 3.59
CA THR A 84 -6.48 17.99 4.06
C THR A 84 -7.75 18.84 3.93
N HIS A 85 -8.69 18.46 3.06
CA HIS A 85 -9.98 19.12 2.88
C HIS A 85 -11.15 18.19 3.25
N ALA A 86 -12.21 18.74 3.82
CA ALA A 86 -13.41 17.98 4.16
C ALA A 86 -14.21 17.69 2.89
N GLU A 87 -14.55 16.43 2.66
CA GLU A 87 -15.34 15.99 1.50
C GLU A 87 -16.78 15.64 1.92
N THR A 88 -17.02 15.50 3.23
CA THR A 88 -18.33 15.21 3.80
C THR A 88 -18.73 16.24 4.85
N ARG A 89 -20.05 16.45 5.03
CA ARG A 89 -20.58 17.34 6.07
C ARG A 89 -20.12 16.93 7.48
N SER A 90 -19.93 15.63 7.72
CA SER A 90 -19.44 15.13 9.00
C SER A 90 -17.97 15.49 9.26
N GLU A 91 -17.12 15.51 8.23
CA GLU A 91 -15.74 15.98 8.33
C GLU A 91 -15.67 17.51 8.50
N ASP A 92 -16.59 18.23 7.85
CA ASP A 92 -16.70 19.69 7.96
C ASP A 92 -17.12 20.13 9.38
N THR A 93 -18.04 19.41 10.02
CA THR A 93 -18.51 19.74 11.38
C THR A 93 -17.75 19.04 12.50
N GLY A 94 -17.21 17.84 12.24
CA GLY A 94 -16.50 17.00 13.22
C GLY A 94 -14.98 17.11 13.17
N GLY A 95 -14.44 17.82 12.17
CA GLY A 95 -13.01 17.96 11.95
C GLY A 95 -12.37 16.78 11.20
N LEU A 96 -11.20 17.03 10.61
CA LEU A 96 -10.42 16.02 9.90
C LEU A 96 -9.40 15.36 10.83
N SER A 97 -9.24 14.04 10.71
CA SER A 97 -8.09 13.35 11.30
C SER A 97 -6.84 13.68 10.50
N GLY A 98 -6.04 14.65 10.98
CA GLY A 98 -4.74 15.00 10.42
C GLY A 98 -3.62 14.03 10.79
N LYS A 99 -3.93 12.85 11.34
CA LYS A 99 -2.94 11.89 11.80
C LYS A 99 -2.29 11.19 10.61
N GLU A 100 -1.03 11.54 10.37
CA GLU A 100 -0.18 10.81 9.44
C GLU A 100 0.26 9.48 10.07
N LEU A 101 0.22 8.40 9.29
CA LEU A 101 0.81 7.13 9.67
C LEU A 101 2.20 7.02 9.02
N GLY A 102 3.24 6.94 9.86
CA GLY A 102 4.60 6.69 9.40
C GLY A 102 4.74 5.33 8.71
N ALA A 103 5.83 5.13 7.98
CA ALA A 103 6.13 3.84 7.37
C ALA A 103 6.30 2.74 8.44
N TYR A 104 5.82 1.54 8.16
CA TYR A 104 5.87 0.40 9.08
C TYR A 104 5.97 -0.92 8.30
N SER A 105 6.34 -1.99 8.99
CA SER A 105 6.38 -3.33 8.40
C SER A 105 5.71 -4.39 9.26
N LEU A 106 5.19 -5.41 8.60
CA LEU A 106 4.62 -6.62 9.19
C LEU A 106 5.49 -7.82 8.80
N VAL A 107 5.73 -8.71 9.76
CA VAL A 107 6.53 -9.94 9.57
C VAL A 107 5.78 -11.15 10.12
N GLY A 108 5.90 -12.31 9.48
CA GLY A 108 5.25 -13.55 9.92
C GLY A 108 5.66 -14.78 9.13
#